data_AF-A0A970KIZ4-F1
#
_entry.id   AF-A0A970KIZ4-F1
#
_cell.length_a   1.000
_cell.length_b   1.000
_cell.length_c   1.000
_cell.angle_alpha   90.00
_cell.angle_beta   90.00
_cell.angle_gamma   90.00
#
_symmetry.space_group_name_H-M   'P 1'
#
loop_
_entity.id
_entity.type
_entity.pdbx_description
1 polymer ?
#
loop_
_entity_poly.entity_id
_entity_poly.type
_entity_poly.pdbx_seq_one_letter_code
_entity_poly.pdbx_strand_id
1 'polypeptide(L)'
;MDRQDYEGALACFENIARHAHVWVERDAVRNRLLCYHHLGRPADLVACVADMTAKKYFNAVDTAGFNILAARYTKPEQPIDMEAVKAVVRELEPAQKGEALAWAAKQLISVGDSEAARALYTYRQTLFNAPARNTAAVRYVRNAPRDVGSWLSSGLLKDKSGRHDVTHVYGAQEATFLVTDVMAAGRKVGDAGVEADKETYFHVCYDEYGIHLFFVGVDSRFRDVLAGALGGSGYEMYLALGEGGPPYQWLFEQPRDKLDIPPWNSPNPYYRHMKEYVTISSQPVENGFATAMNFDWALAYDRLPENGDTWPFELIRWTRGGGVTWGGKQVWQIGNWGRLVFEGMTPQVRQAIREIIIRKALARYRAEREPRRGGLIAIWQDAELGDPAFYAARVAPLVEKLDDYATLVKSGMDGKTSDLLYREAVPLWYDFRYAIDDLRTEYLTHRLTE
;
A
#
# COMPACT_ATOMS: atom_id res chain seq x y z
N MET A 1 -37.39 8.11 3.46
CA MET A 1 -38.61 7.37 3.13
C MET A 1 -39.52 7.48 4.33
N ASP A 2 -40.75 7.93 4.09
CA ASP A 2 -41.79 7.93 5.11
C ASP A 2 -42.43 6.52 5.21
N ARG A 3 -43.39 6.36 6.13
CA ARG A 3 -44.07 5.08 6.33
C ARG A 3 -44.78 4.58 5.07
N GLN A 4 -45.34 5.49 4.26
CA GLN A 4 -46.11 5.17 3.07
C GLN A 4 -45.20 4.67 1.93
N ASP A 5 -43.99 5.22 1.82
CA ASP A 5 -42.95 4.72 0.93
C ASP A 5 -42.58 3.26 1.25
N TYR A 6 -42.41 2.92 2.53
CA TYR A 6 -42.05 1.57 2.95
C TYR A 6 -43.17 0.55 2.73
N GLU A 7 -44.44 0.94 2.93
CA GLU A 7 -45.60 0.09 2.60
C GLU A 7 -45.69 -0.15 1.07
N GLY A 8 -45.50 0.89 0.26
CA GLY A 8 -45.48 0.77 -1.20
C GLY A 8 -44.34 -0.11 -1.70
N ALA A 9 -43.14 0.06 -1.14
CA ALA A 9 -41.99 -0.78 -1.45
C ALA A 9 -42.21 -2.24 -1.02
N LEU A 10 -42.79 -2.47 0.17
CA LEU A 10 -43.10 -3.80 0.68
C LEU A 10 -44.06 -4.54 -0.27
N ALA A 11 -45.14 -3.89 -0.71
CA ALA A 11 -46.08 -4.46 -1.67
C ALA A 11 -45.40 -4.86 -2.99
N CYS A 12 -44.45 -4.06 -3.47
CA CYS A 12 -43.66 -4.38 -4.66
C CYS A 12 -42.79 -5.64 -4.43
N PHE A 13 -42.08 -5.73 -3.30
CA PHE A 13 -41.23 -6.88 -3.01
C PHE A 13 -42.01 -8.16 -2.72
N GLU A 14 -43.20 -8.07 -2.12
CA GLU A 14 -44.11 -9.20 -1.96
C GLU A 14 -44.65 -9.70 -3.31
N ASN A 15 -44.93 -8.80 -4.25
CA ASN A 15 -45.33 -9.16 -5.60
C ASN A 15 -44.18 -9.85 -6.36
N ILE A 16 -42.96 -9.29 -6.28
CA ILE A 16 -41.76 -9.88 -6.87
C ILE A 16 -41.51 -11.29 -6.31
N ALA A 17 -41.60 -11.47 -4.99
CA ALA A 17 -41.39 -12.78 -4.36
C ALA A 17 -42.38 -13.86 -4.83
N ARG A 18 -43.58 -13.48 -5.30
CA ARG A 18 -44.57 -14.41 -5.84
C ARG A 18 -44.29 -14.87 -7.27
N HIS A 19 -43.53 -14.09 -8.05
CA HIS A 19 -43.40 -14.28 -9.50
C HIS A 19 -41.97 -14.42 -10.00
N ALA A 20 -40.97 -14.23 -9.15
CA ALA A 20 -39.59 -14.12 -9.58
C ALA A 20 -38.79 -15.42 -9.51
N HIS A 21 -37.76 -15.50 -10.34
CA HIS A 21 -36.72 -16.55 -10.31
C HIS A 21 -35.89 -16.42 -9.02
N VAL A 22 -35.33 -17.54 -8.53
CA VAL A 22 -34.61 -17.69 -7.23
C VAL A 22 -33.62 -16.55 -6.90
N TRP A 23 -32.90 -16.03 -7.89
CA TRP A 23 -31.91 -14.95 -7.71
C TRP A 23 -32.54 -13.61 -7.30
N VAL A 24 -33.71 -13.29 -7.84
CA VAL A 24 -34.44 -12.05 -7.52
C VAL A 24 -35.13 -12.16 -6.15
N GLU A 25 -35.46 -13.39 -5.74
CA GLU A 25 -36.08 -13.66 -4.45
C GLU A 25 -35.14 -13.37 -3.28
N ARG A 26 -33.83 -13.67 -3.40
CA ARG A 26 -32.81 -13.34 -2.39
C ARG A 26 -32.75 -11.83 -2.09
N ASP A 27 -32.70 -10.99 -3.12
CA ASP A 27 -32.67 -9.54 -2.97
C ASP A 27 -34.02 -8.98 -2.50
N ALA A 28 -35.13 -9.54 -2.96
CA ALA A 28 -36.47 -9.17 -2.48
C ALA A 28 -36.62 -9.45 -0.98
N VAL A 29 -36.02 -10.53 -0.46
CA VAL A 29 -36.05 -10.87 0.97
C VAL A 29 -35.29 -9.87 1.81
N ARG A 30 -34.08 -9.46 1.40
CA ARG A 30 -33.36 -8.36 2.06
C ARG A 30 -34.25 -7.14 2.21
N ASN A 31 -34.87 -6.72 1.10
CA ASN A 31 -35.63 -5.48 1.10
C ASN A 31 -36.94 -5.61 1.91
N ARG A 32 -37.55 -6.81 1.98
CA ARG A 32 -38.67 -7.09 2.89
C ARG A 32 -38.27 -6.98 4.36
N LEU A 33 -37.11 -7.51 4.77
CA LEU A 33 -36.61 -7.38 6.14
C LEU A 33 -36.43 -5.91 6.53
N LEU A 34 -35.88 -5.09 5.62
CA LEU A 34 -35.74 -3.65 5.79
C LEU A 34 -37.09 -2.95 5.96
N CYS A 35 -38.06 -3.25 5.08
CA CYS A 35 -39.41 -2.71 5.17
C CYS A 35 -40.09 -3.09 6.50
N TYR A 36 -40.07 -4.37 6.89
CA TYR A 36 -40.70 -4.81 8.14
C TYR A 36 -40.07 -4.13 9.37
N HIS A 37 -38.75 -3.93 9.38
CA HIS A 37 -38.09 -3.17 10.43
C HIS A 37 -38.60 -1.72 10.51
N HIS A 38 -38.54 -0.96 9.41
CA HIS A 38 -38.95 0.44 9.42
C HIS A 38 -40.45 0.67 9.64
N LEU A 39 -41.28 -0.32 9.30
CA LEU A 39 -42.72 -0.29 9.57
C LEU A 39 -43.08 -0.67 11.02
N GLY A 40 -42.11 -1.13 11.81
CA GLY A 40 -42.32 -1.60 13.19
C GLY A 40 -43.07 -2.93 13.25
N ARG A 41 -42.77 -3.86 12.32
CA ARG A 41 -43.43 -5.16 12.15
C ARG A 41 -42.50 -6.34 12.50
N PRO A 42 -42.08 -6.49 13.77
CA PRO A 42 -41.09 -7.51 14.17
C PRO A 42 -41.59 -8.94 13.98
N ALA A 43 -42.89 -9.21 14.14
CA ALA A 43 -43.46 -10.55 13.93
C ALA A 43 -43.36 -10.99 12.45
N ASP A 44 -43.62 -10.07 11.52
CA ASP A 44 -43.50 -10.35 10.08
C ASP A 44 -42.04 -10.54 9.65
N LEU A 45 -41.12 -9.81 10.28
CA LEU A 45 -39.70 -10.02 10.10
C LEU A 45 -39.28 -11.44 10.50
N VAL A 46 -39.69 -11.89 11.70
CA VAL A 46 -39.41 -13.26 12.19
C VAL A 46 -40.01 -14.31 11.26
N ALA A 47 -41.26 -14.14 10.83
CA ALA A 47 -41.93 -15.04 9.91
C ALA A 47 -41.23 -15.11 8.54
N CYS A 48 -40.77 -13.97 8.03
CA CYS A 48 -40.02 -13.89 6.78
C CYS A 48 -38.70 -14.69 6.87
N VAL A 49 -37.94 -14.53 7.95
CA VAL A 49 -36.67 -15.27 8.14
C VAL A 49 -36.92 -16.77 8.30
N ALA A 50 -37.99 -17.16 9.00
CA ALA A 50 -38.37 -18.56 9.16
C ALA A 50 -38.79 -19.23 7.83
N ASP A 51 -39.61 -18.57 7.01
CA ASP A 51 -39.98 -19.04 5.67
C ASP A 51 -38.75 -19.29 4.80
N MET A 52 -37.80 -18.36 4.85
CA MET A 52 -36.58 -18.42 4.04
C MET A 52 -35.64 -19.53 4.46
N THR A 53 -35.58 -19.82 5.76
CA THR A 53 -34.80 -20.94 6.30
C THR A 53 -35.38 -22.30 5.89
N ALA A 54 -36.70 -22.39 5.69
CA ALA A 54 -37.37 -23.64 5.31
C ALA A 54 -37.18 -24.02 3.83
N LYS A 55 -36.81 -23.06 2.98
CA LYS A 55 -36.65 -23.24 1.53
C LYS A 55 -35.35 -23.98 1.20
N LYS A 56 -35.46 -25.02 0.36
CA LYS A 56 -34.37 -25.96 0.05
C LYS A 56 -33.59 -25.67 -1.24
N TYR A 57 -33.95 -24.62 -1.97
CA TYR A 57 -33.34 -24.28 -3.27
C TYR A 57 -32.26 -23.19 -3.18
N PHE A 58 -31.97 -22.70 -1.98
CA PHE A 58 -30.85 -21.79 -1.75
C PHE A 58 -29.52 -22.55 -1.77
N ASN A 59 -28.46 -21.86 -2.20
CA ASN A 59 -27.11 -22.38 -2.08
C ASN A 59 -26.67 -22.37 -0.60
N ALA A 60 -25.54 -23.03 -0.30
CA ALA A 60 -25.06 -23.19 1.07
C ALA A 60 -24.80 -21.85 1.79
N VAL A 61 -24.32 -20.83 1.07
CA VAL A 61 -24.06 -19.49 1.62
C VAL A 61 -25.35 -18.80 2.03
N ASP A 62 -26.35 -18.82 1.15
CA ASP A 62 -27.65 -18.20 1.38
C ASP A 62 -28.41 -18.89 2.51
N THR A 63 -28.43 -20.23 2.52
CA THR A 63 -29.02 -21.00 3.62
C THR A 63 -28.34 -20.68 4.95
N ALA A 64 -27.01 -20.60 4.99
CA ALA A 64 -26.29 -20.22 6.20
C ALA A 64 -26.59 -18.77 6.63
N GLY A 65 -26.67 -17.84 5.67
CA GLY A 65 -27.05 -16.46 5.92
C GLY A 65 -28.43 -16.34 6.58
N PHE A 66 -29.45 -17.03 6.06
CA PHE A 66 -30.78 -17.04 6.66
C PHE A 66 -30.80 -17.68 8.05
N ASN A 67 -30.06 -18.77 8.25
CA ASN A 67 -29.92 -19.41 9.57
C ASN A 67 -29.25 -18.49 10.61
N ILE A 68 -28.26 -17.68 10.21
CA ILE A 68 -27.64 -16.67 11.09
C ILE A 68 -28.67 -15.60 11.49
N LEU A 69 -29.46 -15.10 10.54
CA LEU A 69 -30.54 -14.15 10.85
C LEU A 69 -31.59 -14.79 11.75
N ALA A 70 -31.93 -16.06 11.53
CA ALA A 70 -32.87 -16.79 12.39
C ALA A 70 -32.36 -16.88 13.82
N ALA A 71 -31.07 -17.14 14.03
CA ALA A 71 -30.44 -17.14 15.34
C ALA A 71 -30.58 -15.78 16.06
N ARG A 72 -30.55 -14.67 15.31
CA ARG A 72 -30.77 -13.33 15.86
C ARG A 72 -32.25 -13.04 16.18
N TYR A 73 -33.15 -13.32 15.25
CA TYR A 73 -34.55 -12.89 15.36
C TYR A 73 -35.45 -13.85 16.13
N THR A 74 -35.01 -15.08 16.42
CA THR A 74 -35.74 -15.97 17.33
C THR A 74 -35.77 -15.42 18.77
N LYS A 75 -34.79 -14.59 19.15
CA LYS A 75 -34.69 -13.94 20.46
C LYS A 75 -34.28 -12.46 20.30
N PRO A 76 -35.18 -11.59 19.81
CA PRO A 76 -34.83 -10.22 19.43
C PRO A 76 -34.32 -9.37 20.62
N GLU A 77 -34.73 -9.71 21.84
CA GLU A 77 -34.34 -9.04 23.09
C GLU A 77 -32.95 -9.43 23.61
N GLN A 78 -32.30 -10.44 23.02
CA GLN A 78 -30.99 -10.94 23.46
C GLN A 78 -29.90 -10.64 22.42
N PRO A 79 -28.63 -10.54 22.83
CA PRO A 79 -27.50 -10.54 21.89
C PRO A 79 -27.55 -11.76 20.96
N ILE A 80 -26.98 -11.63 19.77
CA ILE A 80 -26.90 -12.74 18.82
C ILE A 80 -26.16 -13.93 19.43
N ASP A 81 -26.74 -15.13 19.30
CA ASP A 81 -26.15 -16.37 19.81
C ASP A 81 -24.97 -16.79 18.91
N MET A 82 -23.76 -16.46 19.34
CA MET A 82 -22.54 -16.75 18.58
C MET A 82 -22.20 -18.24 18.52
N GLU A 83 -22.67 -19.07 19.46
CA GLU A 83 -22.46 -20.52 19.39
C GLU A 83 -23.35 -21.14 18.32
N ALA A 84 -24.61 -20.68 18.21
CA ALA A 84 -25.48 -21.04 17.10
C ALA A 84 -24.89 -20.60 15.75
N VAL A 85 -24.38 -19.36 15.65
CA VAL A 85 -23.71 -18.85 14.43
C VAL A 85 -22.51 -19.73 14.05
N LYS A 86 -21.64 -20.07 15.01
CA LYS A 86 -20.48 -20.95 14.78
C LYS A 86 -20.91 -22.32 14.27
N ALA A 87 -21.98 -22.89 14.82
CA ALA A 87 -22.52 -24.17 14.38
C ALA A 87 -23.04 -24.11 12.94
N VAL A 88 -23.76 -23.05 12.57
CA VAL A 88 -24.29 -22.85 11.21
C VAL A 88 -23.19 -22.84 10.16
N VAL A 89 -22.07 -22.16 10.44
CA VAL A 89 -20.98 -22.02 9.46
C VAL A 89 -19.91 -23.10 9.57
N ARG A 90 -20.04 -24.07 10.50
CA ARG A 90 -18.97 -25.04 10.80
C ARG A 90 -18.54 -25.85 9.59
N GLU A 91 -19.53 -26.36 8.85
CA GLU A 91 -19.37 -27.29 7.72
C GLU A 91 -19.19 -26.59 6.36
N LEU A 92 -19.19 -25.26 6.32
CA LEU A 92 -18.96 -24.51 5.07
C LEU A 92 -17.48 -24.46 4.71
N GLU A 93 -17.17 -24.26 3.43
CA GLU A 93 -15.81 -23.93 3.00
C GLU A 93 -15.38 -22.55 3.51
N PRO A 94 -14.07 -22.27 3.74
CA PRO A 94 -13.60 -21.01 4.33
C PRO A 94 -14.14 -19.74 3.63
N ALA A 95 -14.16 -19.74 2.29
CA ALA A 95 -14.70 -18.62 1.51
C ALA A 95 -16.21 -18.43 1.75
N GLN A 96 -16.95 -19.53 1.81
CA GLN A 96 -18.39 -19.54 2.05
C GLN A 96 -18.75 -19.08 3.47
N LYS A 97 -17.94 -19.44 4.49
CA LYS A 97 -18.08 -18.92 5.86
C LYS A 97 -18.01 -17.40 5.87
N GLY A 98 -16.98 -16.85 5.22
CA GLY A 98 -16.74 -15.42 5.14
C GLY A 98 -17.85 -14.67 4.41
N GLU A 99 -18.40 -15.26 3.34
CA GLU A 99 -19.49 -14.68 2.56
C GLU A 99 -20.82 -14.69 3.32
N ALA A 100 -21.19 -15.82 3.95
CA ALA A 100 -22.43 -15.95 4.71
C ALA A 100 -22.48 -14.96 5.89
N LEU A 101 -21.38 -14.86 6.65
CA LEU A 101 -21.24 -13.91 7.77
C LEU A 101 -21.34 -12.45 7.30
N ALA A 102 -20.69 -12.11 6.18
CA ALA A 102 -20.73 -10.76 5.64
C ALA A 102 -22.13 -10.39 5.12
N TRP A 103 -22.80 -11.31 4.43
CA TRP A 103 -24.15 -11.11 3.92
C TRP A 103 -25.15 -10.88 5.06
N ALA A 104 -25.09 -11.70 6.11
CA ALA A 104 -25.97 -11.55 7.28
C ALA A 104 -25.69 -10.25 8.05
N ALA A 105 -24.41 -9.91 8.27
CA ALA A 105 -24.03 -8.65 8.91
C ALA A 105 -24.56 -7.42 8.14
N LYS A 106 -24.53 -7.46 6.80
CA LYS A 106 -25.11 -6.40 5.96
C LYS A 106 -26.61 -6.22 6.20
N GLN A 107 -27.37 -7.30 6.40
CA GLN A 107 -28.80 -7.22 6.70
C GLN A 107 -29.03 -6.59 8.08
N LEU A 108 -28.25 -7.01 9.08
CA LEU A 108 -28.32 -6.48 10.44
C LEU A 108 -28.01 -4.98 10.50
N ILE A 109 -26.97 -4.51 9.79
CA ILE A 109 -26.69 -3.07 9.66
C ILE A 109 -27.86 -2.33 9.03
N SER A 110 -28.47 -2.92 7.99
CA SER A 110 -29.58 -2.28 7.25
C SER A 110 -30.80 -2.06 8.14
N VAL A 111 -31.00 -2.87 9.18
CA VAL A 111 -32.07 -2.73 10.16
C VAL A 111 -31.59 -2.11 11.49
N GLY A 112 -30.46 -1.40 11.48
CA GLY A 112 -29.94 -0.70 12.65
C GLY A 112 -29.29 -1.56 13.74
N ASP A 113 -29.21 -2.88 13.56
CA ASP A 113 -28.61 -3.82 14.52
C ASP A 113 -27.08 -3.89 14.38
N SER A 114 -26.43 -2.78 14.76
CA SER A 114 -24.98 -2.63 14.64
C SER A 114 -24.20 -3.52 15.60
N GLU A 115 -24.79 -3.91 16.74
CA GLU A 115 -24.14 -4.76 17.73
C GLU A 115 -24.01 -6.20 17.22
N ALA A 116 -25.10 -6.80 16.73
CA ALA A 116 -25.05 -8.14 16.16
C ALA A 116 -24.17 -8.18 14.90
N ALA A 117 -24.24 -7.14 14.05
CA ALA A 117 -23.36 -7.03 12.90
C ALA A 117 -21.87 -6.98 13.30
N ARG A 118 -21.53 -6.24 14.37
CA ARG A 118 -20.16 -6.17 14.90
C ARG A 118 -19.69 -7.51 15.47
N ALA A 119 -20.56 -8.26 16.14
CA ALA A 119 -20.25 -9.61 16.63
C ALA A 119 -19.91 -10.56 15.47
N LEU A 120 -20.72 -10.56 14.41
CA LEU A 120 -20.45 -11.35 13.20
C LEU A 120 -19.15 -10.92 12.50
N TYR A 121 -18.91 -9.62 12.39
CA TYR A 121 -17.66 -9.09 11.84
C TYR A 121 -16.44 -9.55 12.65
N THR A 122 -16.51 -9.44 13.98
CA THR A 122 -15.43 -9.85 14.89
C THR A 122 -15.12 -11.34 14.72
N TYR A 123 -16.14 -12.19 14.66
CA TYR A 123 -15.94 -13.62 14.41
C TYR A 123 -15.37 -13.89 13.01
N ARG A 124 -15.89 -13.21 11.97
CA ARG A 124 -15.35 -13.31 10.61
C ARG A 124 -13.86 -12.96 10.54
N GLN A 125 -13.39 -11.98 11.33
CA GLN A 125 -11.97 -11.66 11.42
C GLN A 125 -11.15 -12.83 12.00
N THR A 126 -11.69 -13.61 12.92
CA THR A 126 -11.01 -14.81 13.44
C THR A 126 -10.88 -15.94 12.41
N LEU A 127 -11.73 -15.95 11.39
CA LEU A 127 -11.67 -16.91 10.29
C LEU A 127 -10.66 -16.52 9.20
N PHE A 128 -10.14 -15.29 9.26
CA PHE A 128 -9.15 -14.82 8.31
C PHE A 128 -7.77 -15.40 8.68
N ASN A 129 -7.39 -16.48 8.02
CA ASN A 129 -6.02 -16.93 8.00
C ASN A 129 -5.27 -16.10 6.96
N ALA A 130 -4.54 -15.08 7.41
CA ALA A 130 -3.61 -14.39 6.54
C ALA A 130 -2.66 -15.43 5.92
N PRO A 131 -2.50 -15.48 4.59
CA PRO A 131 -1.53 -16.37 3.98
C PRO A 131 -0.15 -16.08 4.57
N ALA A 132 0.65 -17.12 4.78
CA ALA A 132 2.04 -16.95 5.18
C ALA A 132 2.73 -16.02 4.18
N ARG A 133 3.26 -14.90 4.67
CA ARG A 133 3.95 -13.91 3.84
C ARG A 133 5.44 -14.22 3.84
N ASN A 134 6.08 -14.05 2.69
CA ASN A 134 7.53 -14.09 2.62
C ASN A 134 8.10 -12.91 3.40
N THR A 135 9.16 -13.15 4.16
CA THR A 135 9.88 -12.13 4.93
C THR A 135 11.33 -12.06 4.47
N ALA A 136 11.87 -10.85 4.45
CA ALA A 136 13.28 -10.59 4.18
C ALA A 136 13.85 -9.70 5.28
N ALA A 137 14.87 -10.18 5.98
CA ALA A 137 15.55 -9.41 7.00
C ALA A 137 16.42 -8.33 6.35
N VAL A 138 16.10 -7.06 6.62
CA VAL A 138 16.89 -5.91 6.19
C VAL A 138 17.84 -5.57 7.32
N ARG A 139 19.07 -6.05 7.23
CA ARG A 139 20.08 -5.89 8.29
C ARG A 139 20.92 -4.65 8.08
N TYR A 140 21.29 -4.01 9.18
CA TYR A 140 22.28 -2.95 9.16
C TYR A 140 23.66 -3.49 8.74
N VAL A 141 24.23 -2.90 7.70
CA VAL A 141 25.58 -3.17 7.22
C VAL A 141 26.29 -1.84 7.06
N ARG A 142 27.26 -1.57 7.94
CA ARG A 142 28.08 -0.35 7.84
C ARG A 142 28.80 -0.31 6.50
N ASN A 143 28.67 0.79 5.77
CA ASN A 143 29.19 0.96 4.40
C ASN A 143 28.67 -0.14 3.44
N ALA A 144 27.35 -0.31 3.41
CA ALA A 144 26.71 -1.28 2.53
C ALA A 144 27.09 -1.05 1.05
N PRO A 145 27.24 -2.13 0.26
CA PRO A 145 27.52 -2.02 -1.17
C PRO A 145 26.38 -1.29 -1.93
N ARG A 146 26.75 -0.42 -2.88
CA ARG A 146 25.79 0.45 -3.60
C ARG A 146 25.74 0.28 -5.10
N ASP A 147 26.68 -0.46 -5.66
CA ASP A 147 26.77 -0.76 -7.07
C ASP A 147 27.02 -2.27 -7.27
N VAL A 148 26.79 -2.75 -8.48
CA VAL A 148 26.90 -4.17 -8.80
C VAL A 148 28.28 -4.75 -8.46
N GLY A 149 29.37 -4.03 -8.75
CA GLY A 149 30.73 -4.50 -8.48
C GLY A 149 31.02 -4.61 -6.98
N SER A 150 30.58 -3.62 -6.20
CA SER A 150 30.68 -3.62 -4.74
C SER A 150 29.88 -4.76 -4.11
N TRP A 151 28.70 -5.08 -4.65
CA TRP A 151 27.90 -6.23 -4.19
C TRP A 151 28.59 -7.55 -4.50
N LEU A 152 29.03 -7.74 -5.74
CA LEU A 152 29.71 -8.96 -6.20
C LEU A 152 31.02 -9.24 -5.45
N SER A 153 31.74 -8.19 -5.03
CA SER A 153 32.96 -8.31 -4.23
C SER A 153 32.71 -8.45 -2.72
N SER A 154 31.47 -8.23 -2.26
CA SER A 154 31.13 -8.28 -0.84
C SER A 154 31.08 -9.72 -0.29
N GLY A 155 31.26 -9.85 1.03
CA GLY A 155 31.00 -11.11 1.74
C GLY A 155 29.51 -11.44 1.88
N LEU A 156 28.61 -10.48 1.65
CA LEU A 156 27.17 -10.62 1.89
C LEU A 156 26.53 -11.67 0.99
N LEU A 157 27.02 -11.83 -0.24
CA LEU A 157 26.49 -12.82 -1.19
C LEU A 157 26.87 -14.27 -0.83
N LYS A 158 27.86 -14.46 0.06
CA LYS A 158 28.25 -15.79 0.54
C LYS A 158 27.31 -16.32 1.62
N ASP A 159 26.60 -15.42 2.31
CA ASP A 159 25.60 -15.79 3.29
C ASP A 159 24.27 -16.14 2.59
N LYS A 160 23.98 -17.45 2.52
CA LYS A 160 22.74 -17.95 1.92
C LYS A 160 21.49 -17.50 2.68
N SER A 161 21.60 -17.13 3.96
CA SER A 161 20.44 -16.68 4.74
C SER A 161 19.94 -15.29 4.33
N GLY A 162 20.78 -14.50 3.64
CA GLY A 162 20.40 -13.21 3.08
C GLY A 162 19.87 -13.27 1.65
N ARG A 163 19.79 -14.46 1.04
CA ARG A 163 19.25 -14.67 -0.30
C ARG A 163 17.75 -14.95 -0.22
N HIS A 164 16.97 -14.21 -0.98
CA HIS A 164 15.53 -14.36 -1.11
C HIS A 164 15.17 -14.75 -2.53
N ASP A 165 14.72 -15.99 -2.73
CA ASP A 165 14.35 -16.51 -4.05
C ASP A 165 12.94 -16.04 -4.46
N VAL A 166 12.80 -15.68 -5.74
CA VAL A 166 11.58 -15.18 -6.36
C VAL A 166 10.99 -16.31 -7.21
N THR A 167 10.27 -17.22 -6.56
CA THR A 167 9.90 -18.52 -7.14
C THR A 167 8.44 -18.66 -7.50
N HIS A 168 7.57 -17.76 -7.04
CA HIS A 168 6.13 -17.91 -7.29
C HIS A 168 5.82 -17.56 -8.74
N VAL A 169 5.29 -18.53 -9.48
CA VAL A 169 4.83 -18.28 -10.86
C VAL A 169 3.68 -17.28 -10.81
N TYR A 170 3.81 -16.21 -11.58
CA TYR A 170 2.75 -15.24 -11.79
C TYR A 170 1.88 -15.74 -12.96
N GLY A 171 0.74 -16.37 -12.63
CA GLY A 171 -0.10 -17.11 -13.56
C GLY A 171 -1.23 -16.30 -14.21
N ALA A 172 -1.99 -16.96 -15.09
CA ALA A 172 -3.10 -16.36 -15.82
C ALA A 172 -4.26 -15.90 -14.91
N GLN A 173 -4.51 -16.58 -13.79
CA GLN A 173 -5.53 -16.17 -12.82
C GLN A 173 -5.14 -14.86 -12.11
N GLU A 174 -3.87 -14.74 -11.72
CA GLU A 174 -3.27 -13.55 -11.13
C GLU A 174 -3.24 -12.38 -12.13
N ALA A 175 -2.97 -12.68 -13.41
CA ALA A 175 -2.98 -11.74 -14.51
C ALA A 175 -4.38 -11.28 -14.96
N THR A 176 -5.47 -11.97 -14.58
CA THR A 176 -6.85 -11.58 -14.95
C THR A 176 -7.21 -10.18 -14.46
N PHE A 177 -6.60 -9.73 -13.35
CA PHE A 177 -6.79 -8.38 -12.81
C PHE A 177 -5.90 -7.32 -13.47
N LEU A 178 -4.90 -7.71 -14.27
CA LEU A 178 -4.13 -6.76 -15.09
C LEU A 178 -5.02 -6.08 -16.13
N VAL A 179 -6.16 -6.66 -16.51
CA VAL A 179 -7.14 -5.99 -17.39
C VAL A 179 -7.71 -4.71 -16.75
N THR A 180 -7.74 -4.64 -15.41
CA THR A 180 -8.12 -3.43 -14.66
C THR A 180 -6.94 -2.50 -14.37
N ASP A 181 -5.72 -2.94 -14.68
CA ASP A 181 -4.52 -2.13 -14.54
C ASP A 181 -4.34 -1.28 -15.81
N VAL A 182 -4.55 0.03 -15.66
CA VAL A 182 -4.44 1.02 -16.74
C VAL A 182 -3.04 1.02 -17.39
N MET A 183 -2.02 0.54 -16.68
CA MET A 183 -0.63 0.45 -17.14
C MET A 183 -0.27 -0.91 -17.76
N ALA A 184 -1.14 -1.91 -17.65
CA ALA A 184 -0.94 -3.22 -18.26
C ALA A 184 -1.47 -3.31 -19.70
N ALA A 185 -2.20 -2.31 -20.18
CA ALA A 185 -2.63 -2.21 -21.57
C ALA A 185 -1.41 -2.24 -22.52
N GLY A 186 -1.25 -3.37 -23.24
CA GLY A 186 -0.14 -3.60 -24.18
C GLY A 186 1.00 -4.48 -23.66
N ARG A 187 0.96 -4.94 -22.40
CA ARG A 187 1.94 -5.92 -21.89
C ARG A 187 1.49 -7.34 -22.23
N LYS A 188 2.34 -8.10 -22.94
CA LYS A 188 2.12 -9.54 -23.14
C LYS A 188 2.41 -10.27 -21.83
N VAL A 189 1.37 -10.76 -21.16
CA VAL A 189 1.51 -11.88 -20.21
C VAL A 189 2.12 -13.02 -21.02
N GLY A 190 3.28 -13.53 -20.60
CA GLY A 190 4.13 -14.40 -21.44
C GLY A 190 3.35 -15.51 -22.16
N ASP A 191 3.74 -15.79 -23.40
CA ASP A 191 3.07 -16.79 -24.23
C ASP A 191 3.19 -18.17 -23.56
N ALA A 192 2.05 -18.83 -23.32
CA ALA A 192 2.01 -20.19 -22.82
C ALA A 192 2.72 -21.13 -23.82
N GLY A 193 3.98 -21.47 -23.53
CA GLY A 193 4.82 -22.30 -24.40
C GLY A 193 6.25 -21.78 -24.60
N VAL A 194 6.58 -20.56 -24.16
CA VAL A 194 7.96 -20.05 -24.21
C VAL A 194 8.71 -20.46 -22.95
N GLU A 195 9.68 -21.37 -23.09
CA GLU A 195 10.64 -21.65 -22.02
C GLU A 195 11.55 -20.43 -21.81
N ALA A 196 11.61 -19.97 -20.57
CA ALA A 196 12.52 -18.92 -20.15
C ALA A 196 13.00 -19.21 -18.73
N ASP A 197 14.23 -18.80 -18.43
CA ASP A 197 14.78 -18.88 -17.09
C ASP A 197 13.97 -17.99 -16.15
N LYS A 198 13.44 -18.62 -15.11
CA LYS A 198 12.63 -17.98 -14.08
C LYS A 198 13.41 -17.73 -12.81
N GLU A 199 14.59 -18.33 -12.67
CA GLU A 199 15.41 -18.14 -11.48
C GLU A 199 15.77 -16.66 -11.30
N THR A 200 15.32 -16.13 -10.16
CA THR A 200 15.52 -14.76 -9.76
C THR A 200 15.65 -14.75 -8.25
N TYR A 201 16.57 -13.95 -7.73
CA TYR A 201 16.76 -13.81 -6.29
C TYR A 201 17.26 -12.41 -5.98
N PHE A 202 17.09 -12.01 -4.72
CA PHE A 202 17.61 -10.74 -4.24
C PHE A 202 18.21 -10.84 -2.83
N HIS A 203 19.04 -9.85 -2.53
CA HIS A 203 19.59 -9.52 -1.23
C HIS A 203 19.18 -8.10 -0.90
N VAL A 204 19.02 -7.82 0.40
CA VAL A 204 18.67 -6.49 0.88
C VAL A 204 19.39 -6.20 2.19
N CYS A 205 19.90 -4.99 2.34
CA CYS A 205 20.46 -4.47 3.58
C CYS A 205 20.25 -2.96 3.66
N TYR A 206 20.69 -2.33 4.74
CA TYR A 206 20.68 -0.88 4.85
C TYR A 206 21.92 -0.36 5.57
N ASP A 207 22.25 0.90 5.32
CA ASP A 207 23.26 1.66 6.06
C ASP A 207 22.70 3.03 6.49
N GLU A 208 23.54 3.96 6.93
CA GLU A 208 23.10 5.29 7.36
C GLU A 208 22.53 6.16 6.23
N TYR A 209 22.76 5.79 4.97
CA TYR A 209 22.39 6.56 3.79
C TYR A 209 21.13 6.02 3.11
N GLY A 210 20.84 4.73 3.23
CA GLY A 210 19.67 4.17 2.58
C GLY A 210 19.47 2.67 2.74
N ILE A 211 18.47 2.19 2.00
CA ILE A 211 18.19 0.76 1.80
C ILE A 211 18.82 0.35 0.45
N HIS A 212 19.49 -0.79 0.43
CA HIS A 212 20.25 -1.28 -0.72
C HIS A 212 19.74 -2.66 -1.11
N LEU A 213 19.27 -2.78 -2.35
CA LEU A 213 18.83 -4.03 -2.95
C LEU A 213 19.83 -4.45 -4.02
N PHE A 214 20.11 -5.74 -4.05
CA PHE A 214 20.85 -6.39 -5.11
C PHE A 214 20.05 -7.59 -5.61
N PHE A 215 19.74 -7.63 -6.89
CA PHE A 215 18.97 -8.74 -7.46
C PHE A 215 19.58 -9.25 -8.74
N VAL A 216 19.42 -10.55 -8.96
CA VAL A 216 19.95 -11.25 -10.12
C VAL A 216 18.79 -11.94 -10.82
N GLY A 217 18.65 -11.69 -12.11
CA GLY A 217 17.80 -12.45 -13.00
C GLY A 217 18.67 -13.36 -13.86
N VAL A 218 18.53 -14.68 -13.68
CA VAL A 218 19.19 -15.66 -14.54
C VAL A 218 18.58 -15.60 -15.93
N ASP A 219 19.41 -15.53 -16.96
CA ASP A 219 19.00 -15.61 -18.36
C ASP A 219 20.11 -16.30 -19.16
N SER A 220 19.91 -17.57 -19.49
CA SER A 220 20.81 -18.39 -20.31
C SER A 220 21.08 -17.77 -21.69
N ARG A 221 20.21 -16.88 -22.16
CA ARG A 221 20.33 -16.15 -23.43
C ARG A 221 20.77 -14.70 -23.27
N PHE A 222 21.35 -14.32 -22.13
CA PHE A 222 21.77 -12.94 -21.87
C PHE A 222 22.73 -12.36 -22.93
N ARG A 223 23.55 -13.20 -23.58
CA ARG A 223 24.43 -12.76 -24.69
C ARG A 223 23.65 -12.30 -25.92
N ASP A 224 22.53 -12.93 -26.23
CA ASP A 224 21.64 -12.53 -27.31
C ASP A 224 20.89 -11.23 -26.96
N VAL A 225 20.58 -11.03 -25.67
CA VAL A 225 20.03 -9.77 -25.15
C VAL A 225 21.06 -8.64 -25.27
N LEU A 226 22.32 -8.88 -24.88
CA LEU A 226 23.42 -7.92 -25.05
C LEU A 226 23.67 -7.58 -26.53
N ALA A 227 23.52 -8.56 -27.42
CA ALA A 227 23.63 -8.35 -28.87
C ALA A 227 22.42 -7.64 -29.50
N GLY A 228 21.36 -7.39 -28.72
CA GLY A 228 20.12 -6.77 -29.20
C GLY A 228 19.22 -7.68 -30.03
N ALA A 229 19.54 -8.98 -30.13
CA ALA A 229 18.74 -9.96 -30.83
C ALA A 229 17.47 -10.36 -30.06
N LEU A 230 17.49 -10.21 -28.73
CA LEU A 230 16.36 -10.44 -27.84
C LEU A 230 16.09 -9.23 -26.92
N GLY A 231 14.84 -9.12 -26.45
CA GLY A 231 14.51 -8.26 -25.32
C GLY A 231 14.96 -8.89 -24.00
N GLY A 232 15.42 -8.05 -23.07
CA GLY A 232 15.78 -8.47 -21.72
C GLY A 232 14.57 -8.65 -20.80
N SER A 233 14.84 -8.85 -19.51
CA SER A 233 13.78 -8.95 -18.49
C SER A 233 13.29 -7.58 -18.04
N GLY A 234 12.00 -7.49 -17.75
CA GLY A 234 11.40 -6.37 -17.04
C GLY A 234 11.24 -6.71 -15.57
N TYR A 235 11.25 -5.69 -14.72
CA TYR A 235 10.92 -5.78 -13.30
C TYR A 235 9.78 -4.82 -13.01
N GLU A 236 8.89 -5.24 -12.16
CA GLU A 236 7.81 -4.45 -11.59
C GLU A 236 7.86 -4.66 -10.09
N MET A 237 8.14 -3.59 -9.36
CA MET A 237 8.47 -3.67 -7.95
C MET A 237 7.66 -2.66 -7.17
N TYR A 238 7.39 -3.00 -5.92
CA TYR A 238 6.59 -2.19 -5.03
C TYR A 238 7.19 -2.11 -3.63
N LEU A 239 7.04 -0.96 -2.99
CA LEU A 239 7.47 -0.72 -1.62
C LEU A 239 6.48 0.20 -0.93
N ALA A 240 5.95 -0.18 0.22
CA ALA A 240 5.23 0.73 1.11
C ALA A 240 6.12 1.12 2.29
N LEU A 241 6.14 2.42 2.62
CA LEU A 241 6.93 2.95 3.72
C LEU A 241 6.17 2.72 5.05
N GLY A 242 6.38 1.57 5.66
CA GLY A 242 5.67 1.11 6.86
C GLY A 242 4.36 0.36 6.57
N GLU A 243 3.86 -0.39 7.55
CA GLU A 243 2.53 -1.01 7.47
C GLU A 243 1.45 0.07 7.37
N GLY A 244 0.76 0.13 6.23
CA GLY A 244 -0.27 1.15 5.95
C GLY A 244 0.26 2.46 5.36
N GLY A 245 1.56 2.54 5.07
CA GLY A 245 2.14 3.67 4.34
C GLY A 245 1.74 3.71 2.86
N PRO A 246 1.98 4.83 2.16
CA PRO A 246 1.71 4.92 0.73
C PRO A 246 2.62 3.94 -0.04
N PRO A 247 2.05 3.14 -0.97
CA PRO A 247 2.84 2.28 -1.83
C PRO A 247 3.50 3.09 -2.94
N TYR A 248 4.73 2.73 -3.26
CA TYR A 248 5.46 3.14 -4.45
C TYR A 248 5.52 1.97 -5.42
N GLN A 249 5.38 2.25 -6.72
CA GLN A 249 5.63 1.31 -7.79
C GLN A 249 6.70 1.87 -8.70
N TRP A 250 7.53 0.99 -9.24
CA TRP A 250 8.40 1.33 -10.35
C TRP A 250 8.63 0.12 -11.25
N LEU A 251 8.95 0.43 -12.49
CA LEU A 251 9.23 -0.52 -13.55
C LEU A 251 10.63 -0.33 -14.05
N PHE A 252 11.32 -1.43 -14.31
CA PHE A 252 12.71 -1.40 -14.70
C PHE A 252 13.03 -2.41 -15.79
N GLU A 253 13.68 -1.98 -16.87
CA GLU A 253 14.05 -2.87 -17.99
C GLU A 253 15.57 -3.08 -18.04
N GLN A 254 16.01 -4.33 -17.90
CA GLN A 254 17.41 -4.73 -18.15
C GLN A 254 17.65 -4.99 -19.65
N PRO A 255 18.87 -4.77 -20.18
CA PRO A 255 20.00 -4.08 -19.57
C PRO A 255 20.00 -2.57 -19.88
N ARG A 256 18.87 -2.01 -20.36
CA ARG A 256 18.78 -0.61 -20.83
C ARG A 256 18.75 0.40 -19.69
N ASP A 257 18.66 -0.07 -18.45
CA ASP A 257 18.50 0.72 -17.23
C ASP A 257 17.36 1.74 -17.32
N LYS A 258 16.31 1.39 -18.08
CA LYS A 258 15.14 2.24 -18.23
C LYS A 258 14.27 2.09 -16.99
N LEU A 259 14.17 3.16 -16.21
CA LEU A 259 13.36 3.25 -15.00
C LEU A 259 12.11 4.10 -15.27
N ASP A 260 10.93 3.52 -15.06
CA ASP A 260 9.65 4.21 -15.07
C ASP A 260 9.03 4.17 -13.68
N ILE A 261 8.50 5.31 -13.22
CA ILE A 261 7.96 5.48 -11.87
C ILE A 261 6.59 6.15 -12.05
N PRO A 262 5.49 5.39 -12.02
CA PRO A 262 4.17 5.96 -12.16
C PRO A 262 3.81 6.86 -10.96
N PRO A 263 3.26 8.07 -11.19
CA PRO A 263 2.84 8.97 -10.13
C PRO A 263 1.44 8.59 -9.62
N TRP A 264 1.35 7.55 -8.79
CA TRP A 264 0.07 7.06 -8.24
C TRP A 264 -0.69 8.06 -7.37
N ASN A 265 -0.03 9.13 -6.94
CA ASN A 265 -0.63 10.19 -6.18
C ASN A 265 0.02 11.53 -6.54
N SER A 266 -0.72 12.61 -6.31
CA SER A 266 -0.18 13.96 -6.42
C SER A 266 0.88 14.18 -5.34
N PRO A 267 2.05 14.73 -5.69
CA PRO A 267 3.09 15.05 -4.71
C PRO A 267 2.54 15.93 -3.59
N ASN A 268 2.75 15.51 -2.34
CA ASN A 268 2.36 16.24 -1.14
C ASN A 268 3.34 15.92 0.01
N PRO A 269 3.30 16.62 1.15
CA PRO A 269 4.21 16.37 2.27
C PRO A 269 4.26 14.91 2.76
N TYR A 270 3.24 14.09 2.48
CA TYR A 270 3.16 12.70 2.88
C TYR A 270 3.40 11.68 1.75
N TYR A 271 3.58 12.16 0.50
CA TYR A 271 3.86 11.37 -0.70
C TYR A 271 4.86 12.08 -1.62
N ARG A 272 6.09 11.56 -1.67
CA ARG A 272 7.21 12.16 -2.41
C ARG A 272 7.54 11.30 -3.62
N HIS A 273 7.66 11.90 -4.79
CA HIS A 273 8.00 11.14 -5.99
C HIS A 273 9.39 10.49 -5.84
N MET A 274 9.48 9.16 -5.92
CA MET A 274 10.71 8.43 -5.57
C MET A 274 11.90 8.68 -6.51
N LYS A 275 11.68 9.25 -7.70
CA LYS A 275 12.72 9.50 -8.72
C LYS A 275 13.95 10.26 -8.19
N GLU A 276 13.76 11.21 -7.28
CA GLU A 276 14.87 11.99 -6.69
C GLU A 276 15.67 11.22 -5.63
N TYR A 277 15.14 10.08 -5.18
CA TYR A 277 15.62 9.34 -4.02
C TYR A 277 16.07 7.92 -4.36
N VAL A 278 16.05 7.54 -5.63
CA VAL A 278 16.48 6.21 -6.06
C VAL A 278 17.57 6.26 -7.11
N THR A 279 18.48 5.30 -7.00
CA THR A 279 19.45 5.00 -8.05
C THR A 279 19.32 3.53 -8.40
N ILE A 280 19.53 3.19 -9.66
CA ILE A 280 19.47 1.82 -10.15
C ILE A 280 20.47 1.64 -11.30
N SER A 281 21.15 0.50 -11.34
CA SER A 281 22.09 0.18 -12.42
C SER A 281 22.22 -1.33 -12.59
N SER A 282 22.39 -1.80 -13.82
CA SER A 282 22.58 -3.22 -14.12
C SER A 282 23.91 -3.50 -14.79
N GLN A 283 24.44 -4.70 -14.56
CA GLN A 283 25.59 -5.22 -15.30
C GLN A 283 25.36 -6.69 -15.67
N PRO A 284 25.86 -7.14 -16.83
CA PRO A 284 25.87 -8.55 -17.15
C PRO A 284 26.78 -9.30 -16.17
N VAL A 285 26.34 -10.50 -15.78
CA VAL A 285 27.08 -11.45 -14.95
C VAL A 285 27.11 -12.81 -15.66
N GLU A 286 27.82 -13.79 -15.10
CA GLU A 286 28.10 -15.08 -15.76
C GLU A 286 26.85 -15.79 -16.32
N ASN A 287 25.72 -15.69 -15.61
CA ASN A 287 24.48 -16.41 -15.91
C ASN A 287 23.27 -15.49 -16.13
N GLY A 288 23.46 -14.19 -16.39
CA GLY A 288 22.34 -13.27 -16.56
C GLY A 288 22.71 -11.81 -16.32
N PHE A 289 21.86 -11.10 -15.60
CA PHE A 289 22.06 -9.70 -15.24
C PHE A 289 21.88 -9.50 -13.74
N ALA A 290 22.80 -8.75 -13.15
CA ALA A 290 22.71 -8.28 -11.78
C ALA A 290 22.36 -6.79 -11.77
N THR A 291 21.52 -6.38 -10.82
CA THR A 291 21.11 -4.99 -10.65
C THR A 291 21.27 -4.58 -9.20
N ALA A 292 21.85 -3.39 -9.00
CA ALA A 292 21.90 -2.73 -7.70
C ALA A 292 20.92 -1.56 -7.71
N MET A 293 20.07 -1.47 -6.68
CA MET A 293 19.12 -0.38 -6.48
C MET A 293 19.26 0.17 -5.07
N ASN A 294 19.28 1.50 -4.93
CA ASN A 294 19.43 2.16 -3.63
C ASN A 294 18.30 3.16 -3.41
N PHE A 295 17.73 3.15 -2.21
CA PHE A 295 16.72 4.10 -1.73
C PHE A 295 17.33 5.00 -0.67
N ASP A 296 17.31 6.31 -0.89
CA ASP A 296 17.75 7.30 0.08
C ASP A 296 16.76 7.39 1.25
N TRP A 297 17.26 7.40 2.49
CA TRP A 297 16.42 7.61 3.67
C TRP A 297 15.63 8.92 3.64
N ALA A 298 16.08 9.91 2.87
CA ALA A 298 15.32 11.13 2.60
C ALA A 298 13.94 10.89 1.96
N LEU A 299 13.72 9.76 1.27
CA LEU A 299 12.38 9.38 0.78
C LEU A 299 11.39 9.17 1.94
N ALA A 300 11.89 8.63 3.04
CA ALA A 300 11.13 8.14 4.18
C ALA A 300 11.50 8.84 5.49
N TYR A 301 11.96 10.11 5.44
CA TYR A 301 12.38 10.81 6.67
C TYR A 301 11.24 10.89 7.70
N ASP A 302 10.00 10.99 7.26
CA ASP A 302 8.82 11.03 8.13
C ASP A 302 8.37 9.65 8.60
N ARG A 303 9.00 8.57 8.11
CA ARG A 303 8.60 7.18 8.36
C ARG A 303 9.79 6.25 8.60
N LEU A 304 10.87 6.73 9.22
CA LEU A 304 12.02 5.88 9.52
C LEU A 304 11.63 4.69 10.39
N PRO A 305 12.01 3.46 10.02
CA PRO A 305 11.62 2.27 10.75
C PRO A 305 12.32 2.18 12.10
N GLU A 306 11.70 1.45 13.02
CA GLU A 306 12.28 0.95 14.25
C GLU A 306 12.73 -0.50 14.08
N ASN A 307 13.46 -1.02 15.08
CA ASN A 307 13.90 -2.41 15.03
C ASN A 307 12.70 -3.35 15.16
N GLY A 308 12.51 -4.23 14.19
CA GLY A 308 11.37 -5.13 14.08
C GLY A 308 10.21 -4.59 13.25
N ASP A 309 10.25 -3.31 12.84
CA ASP A 309 9.24 -2.77 11.94
C ASP A 309 9.27 -3.47 10.58
N THR A 310 8.09 -3.53 9.96
CA THR A 310 7.91 -4.21 8.68
C THR A 310 7.41 -3.27 7.60
N TRP A 311 8.03 -3.36 6.42
CA TRP A 311 7.63 -2.61 5.22
C TRP A 311 7.14 -3.60 4.15
N PRO A 312 5.90 -3.43 3.63
CA PRO A 312 5.42 -4.21 2.49
C PRO A 312 6.31 -4.05 1.26
N PHE A 313 6.76 -5.15 0.67
CA PHE A 313 7.60 -5.14 -0.52
C PHE A 313 7.23 -6.28 -1.46
N GLU A 314 7.28 -6.01 -2.75
CA GLU A 314 7.03 -6.97 -3.81
C GLU A 314 8.03 -6.79 -4.95
N LEU A 315 8.48 -7.90 -5.51
CA LEU A 315 9.34 -7.95 -6.68
C LEU A 315 8.77 -8.94 -7.68
N ILE A 316 8.39 -8.43 -8.84
CA ILE A 316 7.96 -9.22 -9.98
C ILE A 316 9.01 -9.08 -11.07
N ARG A 317 9.48 -10.21 -11.59
CA ARG A 317 10.29 -10.25 -12.81
C ARG A 317 9.44 -10.78 -13.95
N TRP A 318 9.31 -9.96 -14.99
CA TRP A 318 8.72 -10.30 -16.27
C TRP A 318 9.80 -10.89 -17.19
N THR A 319 9.70 -12.19 -17.45
CA THR A 319 10.57 -12.92 -18.38
C THR A 319 9.85 -13.17 -19.69
N ARG A 320 10.58 -13.64 -20.71
CA ARG A 320 10.00 -14.10 -21.99
C ARG A 320 8.96 -15.23 -21.81
N GLY A 321 9.07 -16.01 -20.74
CA GLY A 321 8.20 -17.14 -20.41
C GLY A 321 7.17 -16.85 -19.31
N GLY A 322 6.89 -15.56 -19.07
CA GLY A 322 5.93 -15.10 -18.06
C GLY A 322 6.58 -14.52 -16.81
N GLY A 323 5.73 -14.13 -15.86
CA GLY A 323 6.16 -13.48 -14.62
C GLY A 323 6.53 -14.47 -13.51
N VAL A 324 7.46 -14.07 -12.66
CA VAL A 324 7.68 -14.65 -11.32
C VAL A 324 7.67 -13.56 -10.27
N THR A 325 7.13 -13.85 -9.09
CA THR A 325 6.92 -12.89 -8.00
C THR A 325 7.51 -13.40 -6.69
N TRP A 326 7.92 -12.48 -5.82
CA TRP A 326 8.51 -12.80 -4.54
C TRP A 326 7.46 -12.96 -3.45
N GLY A 327 6.65 -11.93 -3.22
CA GLY A 327 5.49 -11.98 -2.35
C GLY A 327 4.27 -12.55 -3.08
N GLY A 328 3.11 -12.40 -2.46
CA GLY A 328 1.88 -13.08 -2.83
C GLY A 328 1.31 -12.72 -4.21
N LYS A 329 0.28 -13.47 -4.58
CA LYS A 329 -0.22 -13.67 -5.94
C LYS A 329 -0.76 -12.44 -6.71
N GLN A 330 -0.85 -11.23 -6.14
CA GLN A 330 -1.58 -10.11 -6.77
C GLN A 330 -0.95 -8.73 -6.55
N VAL A 331 -0.78 -7.98 -7.65
CA VAL A 331 -0.08 -6.67 -7.71
C VAL A 331 -0.71 -5.58 -6.85
N TRP A 332 -2.04 -5.51 -6.77
CA TRP A 332 -2.78 -4.44 -6.06
C TRP A 332 -3.24 -4.85 -4.66
N GLN A 333 -2.77 -6.00 -4.15
CA GLN A 333 -3.13 -6.49 -2.82
C GLN A 333 -1.92 -6.39 -1.89
N ILE A 334 -1.66 -5.19 -1.37
CA ILE A 334 -0.56 -4.89 -0.43
C ILE A 334 -0.56 -5.85 0.79
N GLY A 335 -1.75 -6.31 1.19
CA GLY A 335 -1.93 -7.31 2.24
C GLY A 335 -1.35 -8.69 1.91
N ASN A 336 -1.00 -8.97 0.66
CA ASN A 336 -0.40 -10.23 0.21
C ASN A 336 1.08 -10.11 -0.15
N TRP A 337 1.62 -8.90 -0.26
CA TRP A 337 3.05 -8.69 -0.50
C TRP A 337 3.92 -9.30 0.60
N GLY A 338 5.19 -9.53 0.29
CA GLY A 338 6.19 -9.88 1.29
C GLY A 338 6.43 -8.73 2.27
N ARG A 339 7.31 -8.97 3.24
CA ARG A 339 7.71 -7.99 4.26
C ARG A 339 9.22 -7.87 4.37
N LEU A 340 9.71 -6.65 4.23
CA LEU A 340 11.04 -6.27 4.69
C LEU A 340 10.97 -6.06 6.20
N VAL A 341 11.77 -6.80 6.97
CA VAL A 341 11.81 -6.75 8.44
C VAL A 341 13.11 -6.08 8.86
N PHE A 342 13.05 -4.91 9.48
CA PHE A 342 14.26 -4.15 9.82
C PHE A 342 14.93 -4.71 11.08
N GLU A 343 16.21 -5.07 10.95
CA GLU A 343 17.03 -5.64 12.03
C GLU A 343 18.29 -4.80 12.25
N GLY A 344 18.64 -4.58 13.52
CA GLY A 344 19.83 -3.81 13.90
C GLY A 344 19.61 -2.30 13.93
N MET A 345 18.35 -1.83 13.97
CA MET A 345 18.00 -0.41 14.04
C MET A 345 18.12 0.10 15.48
N THR A 346 19.35 0.15 15.99
CA THR A 346 19.64 0.68 17.32
C THR A 346 19.42 2.20 17.38
N PRO A 347 19.24 2.78 18.58
CA PRO A 347 19.16 4.24 18.71
C PRO A 347 20.34 4.99 18.08
N GLN A 348 21.55 4.40 18.14
CA GLN A 348 22.76 4.99 17.55
C GLN A 348 22.73 4.98 16.02
N VAL A 349 22.30 3.87 15.41
CA VAL A 349 22.13 3.79 13.94
C VAL A 349 21.07 4.77 13.48
N ARG A 350 19.93 4.82 14.20
CA ARG A 350 18.85 5.76 13.89
C ARG A 350 19.31 7.21 14.01
N GLN A 351 20.10 7.55 15.03
CA GLN A 351 20.69 8.88 15.16
C GLN A 351 21.62 9.20 13.99
N ALA A 352 22.47 8.27 13.56
CA ALA A 352 23.36 8.49 12.42
C ALA A 352 22.59 8.73 11.10
N ILE A 353 21.50 7.99 10.87
CA ILE A 353 20.56 8.22 9.75
C ILE A 353 19.97 9.63 9.85
N ARG A 354 19.45 10.02 11.03
CA ARG A 354 18.86 11.34 11.27
C ARG A 354 19.85 12.47 10.97
N GLU A 355 21.11 12.35 11.38
CA GLU A 355 22.14 13.35 11.10
C GLU A 355 22.37 13.55 9.59
N ILE A 356 22.37 12.46 8.81
CA ILE A 356 22.50 12.53 7.35
C ILE A 356 21.28 13.21 6.73
N ILE A 357 20.08 12.83 7.16
CA ILE A 357 18.83 13.45 6.69
C ILE A 357 18.79 14.94 7.01
N ILE A 358 19.15 15.35 8.22
CA ILE A 358 19.21 16.76 8.64
C ILE A 358 20.10 17.57 7.69
N ARG A 359 21.29 17.05 7.36
CA ARG A 359 22.22 17.73 6.45
C ARG A 359 21.68 17.83 5.02
N LYS A 360 21.06 16.75 4.51
CA LYS A 360 20.45 16.73 3.19
C LYS A 360 19.26 17.69 3.10
N ALA A 361 18.40 17.71 4.13
CA ALA A 361 17.27 18.63 4.25
C ALA A 361 17.76 20.08 4.22
N LEU A 362 18.74 20.41 5.05
CA LEU A 362 19.33 21.75 5.08
C LEU A 362 19.95 22.14 3.72
N ALA A 363 20.64 21.23 3.05
CA ALA A 363 21.19 21.47 1.72
C ALA A 363 20.09 21.76 0.68
N ARG A 364 18.97 21.03 0.73
CA ARG A 364 17.80 21.28 -0.12
C ARG A 364 17.19 22.66 0.16
N TYR A 365 16.95 22.99 1.42
CA TYR A 365 16.44 24.31 1.82
C TYR A 365 17.36 25.44 1.38
N ARG A 366 18.68 25.31 1.55
CA ARG A 366 19.64 26.32 1.09
C ARG A 366 19.58 26.54 -0.41
N ALA A 367 19.22 25.53 -1.20
CA ALA A 367 19.04 25.68 -2.65
C ALA A 367 17.84 26.56 -3.03
N GLU A 368 16.86 26.75 -2.12
CA GLU A 368 15.73 27.67 -2.33
C GLU A 368 16.13 29.15 -2.35
N ARG A 369 17.39 29.45 -2.01
CA ARG A 369 18.00 30.79 -2.16
C ARG A 369 18.59 31.06 -3.53
N GLU A 370 18.71 30.05 -4.39
CA GLU A 370 19.37 30.20 -5.69
C GLU A 370 18.33 30.52 -6.78
N PRO A 371 18.26 31.77 -7.28
CA PRO A 371 17.29 32.14 -8.30
C PRO A 371 17.46 31.35 -9.59
N ARG A 372 18.70 30.98 -9.97
CA ARG A 372 18.97 30.21 -11.20
C ARG A 372 18.37 28.79 -11.16
N ARG A 373 18.05 28.30 -9.97
CA ARG A 373 17.41 26.99 -9.75
C ARG A 373 15.91 27.12 -9.50
N GLY A 374 15.35 28.32 -9.64
CA GLY A 374 13.95 28.60 -9.32
C GLY A 374 13.67 28.47 -7.82
N GLY A 375 14.60 28.89 -6.98
CA GLY A 375 14.43 28.88 -5.53
C GLY A 375 13.36 29.88 -5.07
N LEU A 376 12.40 29.42 -4.27
CA LEU A 376 11.22 30.23 -3.92
C LEU A 376 11.57 31.46 -3.08
N ILE A 377 12.62 31.39 -2.26
CA ILE A 377 13.01 32.52 -1.41
C ILE A 377 13.47 33.69 -2.29
N ALA A 378 14.30 33.40 -3.29
CA ALA A 378 14.74 34.40 -4.26
C ALA A 378 13.58 34.94 -5.11
N ILE A 379 12.66 34.07 -5.53
CA ILE A 379 11.52 34.47 -6.38
C ILE A 379 10.57 35.42 -5.65
N TRP A 380 10.16 35.12 -4.41
CA TRP A 380 9.20 35.96 -3.70
C TRP A 380 9.77 37.32 -3.27
N GLN A 381 11.08 37.43 -3.11
CA GLN A 381 11.78 38.69 -2.84
C GLN A 381 11.89 39.60 -4.07
N ASP A 382 11.75 39.05 -5.28
CA ASP A 382 11.94 39.79 -6.51
C ASP A 382 10.87 40.90 -6.65
N ALA A 383 11.33 42.12 -6.95
CA ALA A 383 10.46 43.29 -7.00
C ALA A 383 9.56 43.32 -8.25
N GLU A 384 9.95 42.63 -9.33
CA GLU A 384 9.25 42.65 -10.62
C GLU A 384 8.39 41.40 -10.82
N LEU A 385 8.89 40.24 -10.41
CA LEU A 385 8.27 38.93 -10.66
C LEU A 385 7.66 38.29 -9.41
N GLY A 386 7.99 38.81 -8.22
CA GLY A 386 7.58 38.27 -6.93
C GLY A 386 6.39 38.99 -6.29
N ASP A 387 6.27 38.85 -4.97
CA ASP A 387 5.32 39.59 -4.14
C ASP A 387 6.05 40.00 -2.86
N PRO A 388 6.78 41.14 -2.87
CA PRO A 388 7.59 41.57 -1.74
C PRO A 388 6.79 41.80 -0.45
N ALA A 389 5.50 42.13 -0.57
CA ALA A 389 4.61 42.32 0.58
C ALA A 389 4.29 40.97 1.25
N PHE A 390 3.95 39.95 0.45
CA PHE A 390 3.80 38.58 0.94
C PHE A 390 5.10 38.05 1.51
N TYR A 391 6.23 38.30 0.84
CA TYR A 391 7.53 37.89 1.32
C TYR A 391 7.81 38.45 2.71
N ALA A 392 7.72 39.78 2.88
CA ALA A 392 8.00 40.44 4.15
C ALA A 392 7.04 39.99 5.26
N ALA A 393 5.75 39.77 4.94
CA ALA A 393 4.74 39.43 5.94
C ALA A 393 4.75 37.94 6.37
N ARG A 394 5.09 37.02 5.47
CA ARG A 394 4.91 35.56 5.69
C ARG A 394 6.17 34.74 5.46
N VAL A 395 6.91 34.99 4.39
CA VAL A 395 8.08 34.18 4.02
C VAL A 395 9.29 34.53 4.88
N ALA A 396 9.58 35.81 5.10
CA ALA A 396 10.75 36.25 5.87
C ALA A 396 10.76 35.70 7.31
N PRO A 397 9.65 35.72 8.08
CA PRO A 397 9.61 35.12 9.42
C PRO A 397 9.86 33.61 9.42
N LEU A 398 9.36 32.88 8.42
CA LEU A 398 9.63 31.45 8.28
C LEU A 398 11.11 31.21 7.98
N VAL A 399 11.69 32.00 7.07
CA VAL A 399 13.11 31.91 6.69
C VAL A 399 14.03 32.17 7.89
N GLU A 400 13.74 33.19 8.70
CA GLU A 400 14.48 33.50 9.92
C GLU A 400 14.46 32.32 10.90
N LYS A 401 13.26 31.78 11.19
CA LYS A 401 13.11 30.59 12.03
C LYS A 401 13.91 29.39 11.51
N LEU A 402 13.88 29.15 10.20
CA LEU A 402 14.60 28.02 9.58
C LEU A 402 16.12 28.24 9.58
N ASP A 403 16.58 29.48 9.50
CA ASP A 403 18.00 29.82 9.60
C ASP A 403 18.52 29.67 11.04
N ASP A 404 17.72 30.00 12.05
CA ASP A 404 18.07 29.74 13.45
C ASP A 404 18.33 28.25 13.70
N TYR A 405 17.45 27.37 13.21
CA TYR A 405 17.70 25.92 13.25
C TYR A 405 18.95 25.52 12.45
N ALA A 406 19.21 26.18 11.32
CA ALA A 406 20.39 25.87 10.50
C ALA A 406 21.71 26.11 11.24
N THR A 407 21.75 27.08 12.17
CA THR A 407 22.93 27.34 13.02
C THR A 407 23.27 26.20 13.98
N LEU A 408 22.29 25.36 14.32
CA LEU A 408 22.47 24.22 15.23
C LEU A 408 23.11 23.01 14.53
N VAL A 409 23.15 22.98 13.19
CA VAL A 409 23.64 21.84 12.42
C VAL A 409 25.17 21.78 12.42
N LYS A 410 25.72 20.80 13.13
CA LYS A 410 27.18 20.55 13.26
C LYS A 410 27.52 19.07 13.23
N SER A 411 28.79 18.71 13.08
CA SER A 411 29.24 17.30 13.19
C SER A 411 29.10 16.78 14.61
N GLY A 412 28.56 15.57 14.76
CA GLY A 412 28.34 14.93 16.07
C GLY A 412 27.34 15.70 16.93
N MET A 413 26.11 15.91 16.43
CA MET A 413 25.07 16.56 17.22
C MET A 413 24.67 15.65 18.38
N ASP A 414 24.43 16.24 19.55
CA ASP A 414 23.82 15.48 20.64
C ASP A 414 22.39 15.05 20.27
N GLY A 415 21.88 14.00 20.93
CA GLY A 415 20.57 13.45 20.62
C GLY A 415 19.42 14.45 20.77
N LYS A 416 19.50 15.40 21.72
CA LYS A 416 18.44 16.41 21.90
C LYS A 416 18.41 17.39 20.74
N THR A 417 19.57 17.87 20.32
CA THR A 417 19.70 18.75 19.15
C THR A 417 19.25 18.05 17.89
N SER A 418 19.68 16.80 17.67
CA SER A 418 19.25 16.00 16.53
C SER A 418 17.73 15.80 16.51
N ASP A 419 17.12 15.46 17.65
CA ASP A 419 15.67 15.22 17.75
C ASP A 419 14.86 16.49 17.52
N LEU A 420 15.31 17.63 18.05
CA LEU A 420 14.70 18.94 17.81
C LEU A 420 14.68 19.25 16.31
N LEU A 421 15.85 19.20 15.66
CA LEU A 421 15.98 19.52 14.25
C LEU A 421 15.19 18.55 13.37
N TYR A 422 15.22 17.27 13.71
CA TYR A 422 14.50 16.25 12.96
C TYR A 422 12.97 16.44 13.03
N ARG A 423 12.45 16.84 14.19
CA ARG A 423 11.02 17.05 14.39
C ARG A 423 10.54 18.36 13.80
N GLU A 424 11.30 19.45 13.97
CA GLU A 424 10.81 20.81 13.71
C GLU A 424 11.36 21.42 12.42
N ALA A 425 12.63 21.15 12.09
CA ALA A 425 13.30 21.78 10.96
C ALA A 425 13.24 20.92 9.70
N VAL A 426 13.49 19.60 9.81
CA VAL A 426 13.55 18.68 8.65
C VAL A 426 12.28 18.69 7.80
N PRO A 427 11.05 18.62 8.36
CA PRO A 427 9.83 18.68 7.56
C PRO A 427 9.74 19.98 6.75
N LEU A 428 10.02 21.11 7.39
CA LEU A 428 9.97 22.43 6.74
C LEU A 428 11.11 22.64 5.73
N TRP A 429 12.27 22.03 5.92
CA TRP A 429 13.37 22.10 4.98
C TRP A 429 13.15 21.23 3.73
N TYR A 430 12.60 20.03 3.87
CA TYR A 430 12.26 19.20 2.71
C TYR A 430 11.03 19.71 1.95
N ASP A 431 10.01 20.11 2.70
CA ASP A 431 8.68 20.49 2.18
C ASP A 431 8.52 22.02 2.10
N PHE A 432 9.63 22.77 2.05
CA PHE A 432 9.62 24.24 2.06
C PHE A 432 8.64 24.83 1.05
N ARG A 433 8.59 24.25 -0.15
CA ARG A 433 7.67 24.70 -1.21
C ARG A 433 6.21 24.55 -0.82
N TYR A 434 5.82 23.41 -0.25
CA TYR A 434 4.45 23.21 0.24
C TYR A 434 4.11 24.18 1.38
N ALA A 435 5.04 24.40 2.32
CA ALA A 435 4.83 25.37 3.39
C ALA A 435 4.61 26.80 2.86
N ILE A 436 5.29 27.17 1.77
CA ILE A 436 5.10 28.46 1.12
C ILE A 436 3.76 28.55 0.39
N ASP A 437 3.33 27.49 -0.29
CA ASP A 437 2.03 27.43 -0.97
C ASP A 437 0.87 27.54 0.04
N ASP A 438 0.98 26.88 1.19
CA ASP A 438 0.01 27.00 2.29
C ASP A 438 -0.03 28.44 2.84
N LEU A 439 1.12 29.03 3.15
CA LEU A 439 1.22 30.43 3.60
C LEU A 439 0.65 31.40 2.56
N ARG A 440 0.86 31.13 1.27
CA ARG A 440 0.33 31.96 0.19
C ARG A 440 -1.20 31.87 0.13
N THR A 441 -1.73 30.66 0.25
CA THR A 441 -3.18 30.42 0.29
C THR A 441 -3.81 31.19 1.44
N GLU A 442 -3.28 31.05 2.66
CA GLU A 442 -3.76 31.78 3.84
C GLU A 442 -3.70 33.29 3.66
N TYR A 443 -2.59 33.81 3.15
CA TYR A 443 -2.41 35.25 2.91
C TYR A 443 -3.43 35.81 1.91
N LEU A 444 -3.68 35.10 0.81
CA LEU A 444 -4.65 35.51 -0.19
C LEU A 444 -6.09 35.40 0.32
N THR A 445 -6.42 34.34 1.06
CA THR A 445 -7.75 34.18 1.67
C THR A 445 -8.05 35.31 2.64
N HIS A 446 -7.11 35.68 3.52
CA HIS A 446 -7.28 36.78 4.45
C HIS A 446 -7.57 38.11 3.72
N ARG A 447 -6.83 38.38 2.64
CA ARG A 447 -7.00 39.59 1.82
C ARG A 447 -8.29 39.65 1.01
N LEU A 448 -8.97 38.52 0.81
CA LEU A 448 -10.27 38.47 0.13
C LEU A 448 -11.44 38.66 1.11
N THR A 449 -11.20 38.47 2.40
CA THR A 449 -12.20 38.61 3.47
C THR A 449 -12.14 39.95 4.21
N GLU A 450 -11.10 40.74 3.96
CA GLU A 450 -10.95 42.15 4.34
C GLU A 450 -11.31 43.06 3.15
#